data_AF-A0A2V9ZMK0-F1
#
_entry.id   AF-A0A2V9ZMK0-F1
#
_cell.length_a   1.000
_cell.length_b   1.000
_cell.length_c   1.000
_cell.angle_alpha   90.00
_cell.angle_beta   90.00
_cell.angle_gamma   90.00
#
_symmetry.space_group_name_H-M   'P 1'
#
loop_
_entity.id
_entity.type
_entity.pdbx_description
1 polymer ?
#
loop_
_entity_poly.entity_id
_entity_poly.type
_entity_poly.pdbx_seq_one_letter_code
_entity_poly.pdbx_strand_id
1 'polypeptide(L)'
;LNKEQVVEPVDLVVMDVSFISATLVLPAVLAAAFAADRAKRQGHQVVVLVKPQFEAGRDQVGKGGIVRDESAQAGAVEKVRHTLADLGCRHTDVIESPIRGAEGNREFLLLGKF
;
A
#
# COMPACT_ATOMS: atom_id res chain seq x y z
N LEU A 1 -10.05 12.41 9.46
CA LEU A 1 -8.89 13.29 9.69
C LEU A 1 -8.93 14.38 8.64
N ASN A 2 -9.00 15.63 9.04
CA ASN A 2 -8.84 16.78 8.16
C ASN A 2 -7.61 17.61 8.60
N LYS A 3 -7.19 18.58 7.78
CA LYS A 3 -6.02 19.43 8.08
C LYS A 3 -6.22 20.38 9.28
N GLU A 4 -7.44 20.46 9.81
CA GLU A 4 -7.74 21.23 11.01
C GLU A 4 -7.44 20.40 12.27
N GLN A 5 -7.46 19.06 12.15
CA GLN A 5 -7.18 18.12 13.24
C GLN A 5 -5.71 17.73 13.35
N VAL A 6 -4.96 17.79 12.25
CA VAL A 6 -3.51 17.53 12.22
C VAL A 6 -2.87 18.70 11.48
N VAL A 7 -2.27 19.59 12.27
CA VAL A 7 -1.73 20.86 11.76
C VAL A 7 -0.27 20.69 11.34
N GLU A 8 0.42 19.73 11.97
CA GLU A 8 1.78 19.35 11.68
C GLU A 8 1.90 18.62 10.33
N PRO A 9 2.99 18.83 9.57
CA PRO A 9 3.27 18.05 8.38
C PRO A 9 3.37 16.56 8.69
N VAL A 10 2.69 15.74 7.88
CA VAL A 10 2.84 14.27 7.91
C VAL A 10 3.90 13.86 6.90
N ASP A 11 5.05 13.43 7.40
CA ASP A 11 6.18 13.02 6.55
C ASP A 11 6.17 11.51 6.23
N LEU A 12 5.50 10.70 7.08
CA LEU A 12 5.39 9.26 6.90
C LEU A 12 3.94 8.78 7.09
N VAL A 13 3.47 7.99 6.14
CA VAL A 13 2.21 7.25 6.23
C VAL A 13 2.50 5.75 6.32
N VAL A 14 1.85 5.06 7.23
CA VAL A 14 1.85 3.59 7.28
C VAL A 14 0.43 3.09 7.08
N MET A 15 0.24 2.14 6.16
CA MET A 15 -1.06 1.59 5.80
C MET A 15 -1.10 0.09 6.04
N ASP A 16 -1.95 -0.31 6.98
CA ASP A 16 -2.39 -1.68 7.20
C ASP A 16 -3.93 -1.70 7.11
N VAL A 17 -4.45 -2.14 5.97
CA VAL A 17 -5.90 -2.19 5.71
C VAL A 17 -6.31 -3.60 5.33
N SER A 18 -7.55 -3.97 5.65
CA SER A 18 -8.12 -5.29 5.37
C SER A 18 -9.45 -5.15 4.65
N PHE A 19 -9.83 -6.18 3.88
CA PHE A 19 -11.11 -6.26 3.14
C PHE A 19 -11.29 -5.20 2.05
N ILE A 20 -10.24 -4.44 1.73
CA ILE A 20 -10.21 -3.44 0.66
C ILE A 20 -8.84 -3.47 -0.01
N SER A 21 -8.82 -3.22 -1.31
CA SER A 21 -7.56 -2.98 -2.02
C SER A 21 -6.96 -1.66 -1.56
N ALA A 22 -5.68 -1.66 -1.19
CA ALA A 22 -4.92 -0.48 -0.85
C ALA A 22 -4.92 0.55 -1.99
N THR A 23 -5.02 0.10 -3.24
CA THR A 23 -5.09 0.98 -4.43
C THR A 23 -6.28 1.94 -4.40
N LEU A 24 -7.40 1.52 -3.81
CA LEU A 24 -8.61 2.36 -3.69
C LEU A 24 -8.50 3.41 -2.57
N VAL A 25 -7.64 3.15 -1.58
CA VAL A 25 -7.52 3.96 -0.37
C VAL A 25 -6.37 4.96 -0.48
N LEU A 26 -5.27 4.56 -1.14
CA LEU A 26 -4.04 5.35 -1.31
C LEU A 26 -4.30 6.79 -1.78
N PRO A 27 -5.10 7.06 -2.83
CA PRO A 27 -5.31 8.44 -3.30
C PRO A 27 -5.89 9.36 -2.21
N ALA A 28 -6.88 8.88 -1.46
CA ALA A 28 -7.54 9.65 -0.41
C ALA A 28 -6.60 9.87 0.79
N VAL A 29 -5.84 8.83 1.19
CA VAL A 29 -4.89 8.92 2.29
C VAL A 29 -3.78 9.94 1.98
N LEU A 30 -3.17 9.86 0.79
CA LEU A 30 -2.10 10.78 0.42
C LEU A 30 -2.61 12.22 0.22
N ALA A 31 -3.85 12.40 -0.24
CA ALA A 31 -4.45 13.73 -0.35
C ALA A 31 -4.71 14.37 1.03
N ALA A 32 -5.03 13.56 2.04
CA ALA A 32 -5.23 14.02 3.41
C ALA A 32 -3.89 14.31 4.11
N ALA A 33 -2.89 13.43 3.93
CA ALA A 33 -1.62 13.51 4.65
C ALA A 33 -0.61 14.47 4.01
N PHE A 34 -0.52 14.51 2.67
CA PHE A 34 0.53 15.25 1.99
C PHE A 34 0.04 16.56 1.36
N ALA A 35 0.99 17.40 0.98
CA ALA A 35 0.69 18.61 0.21
C ALA A 35 0.06 18.26 -1.14
N ALA A 36 -0.88 19.10 -1.61
CA ALA A 36 -1.47 18.94 -2.95
C ALA A 36 -0.43 19.16 -4.05
N ASP A 37 0.51 20.09 -3.82
CA ASP A 37 1.66 20.33 -4.67
C ASP A 37 2.65 19.16 -4.55
N ARG A 38 2.86 18.43 -5.66
CA ARG A 38 3.77 17.28 -5.73
C ARG A 38 5.23 17.68 -5.46
N ALA A 39 5.64 18.91 -5.80
CA ALA A 39 7.02 19.35 -5.54
C ALA A 39 7.32 19.43 -4.04
N LYS A 40 6.28 19.70 -3.22
CA LYS A 40 6.39 19.75 -1.77
C LYS A 40 6.32 18.37 -1.10
N ARG A 41 6.20 17.29 -1.86
CA ARG A 41 6.20 15.91 -1.33
C ARG A 41 7.60 15.31 -1.26
N GLN A 42 8.64 16.04 -1.66
CA GLN A 42 10.01 15.53 -1.63
C GLN A 42 10.39 15.10 -0.22
N GLY A 43 10.80 13.84 -0.08
CA GLY A 43 11.20 13.27 1.21
C GLY A 43 10.05 12.65 2.01
N HIS A 44 8.79 12.80 1.57
CA HIS A 44 7.67 12.09 2.16
C HIS A 44 7.71 10.61 1.82
N GLN A 45 7.23 9.78 2.74
CA GLN A 45 7.30 8.34 2.64
C GLN A 45 5.96 7.68 2.92
N VAL A 46 5.74 6.53 2.30
CA VAL A 46 4.63 5.64 2.63
C VAL A 46 5.14 4.22 2.77
N VAL A 47 4.63 3.48 3.76
CA VAL A 47 4.81 2.04 3.87
C VAL A 47 3.44 1.38 3.80
N VAL A 48 3.23 0.54 2.80
CA VAL A 48 1.96 -0.18 2.60
C VAL A 48 2.20 -1.65 2.89
N LEU A 49 1.43 -2.22 3.81
CA LEU A 49 1.34 -3.67 3.96
C LEU A 49 0.42 -4.21 2.86
N VAL A 50 1.02 -4.71 1.79
CA VAL A 50 0.33 -5.32 0.66
C VAL A 50 -0.12 -6.72 1.06
N LYS A 51 -1.43 -6.94 0.98
CA LYS A 51 -2.10 -8.19 1.31
C LYS A 51 -2.68 -8.82 0.04
N PRO A 52 -2.00 -9.80 -0.58
CA PRO A 52 -2.41 -10.36 -1.88
C PRO A 52 -3.88 -10.81 -1.92
N GLN A 53 -4.42 -11.34 -0.81
CA GLN A 53 -5.81 -11.79 -0.69
C GLN A 53 -6.86 -10.67 -0.85
N PHE A 54 -6.48 -9.40 -0.72
CA PHE A 54 -7.35 -8.25 -0.95
C PHE A 54 -7.04 -7.50 -2.25
N GLU A 55 -5.95 -7.86 -2.93
CA GLU A 55 -5.50 -7.23 -4.16
C GLU A 55 -5.77 -8.05 -5.41
N ALA A 56 -5.62 -9.37 -5.27
CA ALA A 56 -5.81 -10.36 -6.32
C ALA A 56 -7.30 -10.52 -6.68
N GLY A 57 -7.55 -10.96 -7.92
CA GLY A 57 -8.91 -11.29 -8.35
C GLY A 57 -9.47 -12.49 -7.58
N ARG A 58 -10.80 -12.62 -7.50
CA ARG A 58 -11.47 -13.72 -6.77
C ARG A 58 -10.98 -15.11 -7.22
N ASP A 59 -10.67 -15.28 -8.50
CA ASP A 59 -10.21 -16.55 -9.08
C ASP A 59 -8.79 -16.95 -8.64
N GLN A 60 -8.03 -16.02 -8.07
CA GLN A 60 -6.66 -16.23 -7.57
C GLN A 60 -6.61 -16.48 -6.05
N VAL A 61 -7.76 -16.38 -5.37
CA VAL A 61 -7.88 -16.63 -3.93
C VAL A 61 -8.34 -18.06 -3.72
N GLY A 62 -7.45 -18.89 -3.15
CA GLY A 62 -7.72 -20.31 -2.93
C GLY A 62 -8.63 -20.57 -1.72
N LYS A 63 -8.83 -21.86 -1.40
CA LYS A 63 -9.56 -22.29 -0.20
C LYS A 63 -8.98 -21.62 1.05
N GLY A 64 -9.89 -21.09 1.88
CA GLY A 64 -9.56 -20.42 3.13
C GLY A 64 -8.95 -19.03 2.96
N GLY A 65 -9.21 -18.34 1.84
CA GLY A 65 -8.75 -16.96 1.66
C GLY A 65 -7.26 -16.80 1.34
N ILE A 66 -6.57 -17.90 1.02
CA ILE A 66 -5.11 -17.91 0.88
C ILE A 66 -4.69 -17.78 -0.59
N VAL A 67 -3.83 -16.81 -0.88
CA VAL A 67 -3.15 -16.66 -2.17
C VAL A 67 -1.80 -17.37 -2.09
N ARG A 68 -1.69 -18.54 -2.73
CA ARG A 68 -0.45 -19.35 -2.75
C ARG A 68 0.41 -19.13 -3.99
N ASP A 69 -0.22 -18.74 -5.09
CA ASP A 69 0.47 -18.51 -6.36
C ASP A 69 1.41 -17.31 -6.24
N GLU A 70 2.69 -17.54 -6.51
CA GLU A 70 3.73 -16.50 -6.37
C GLU A 70 3.55 -15.38 -7.40
N SER A 71 3.04 -15.70 -8.59
CA SER A 71 2.75 -14.69 -9.62
C SER A 71 1.61 -13.77 -9.18
N ALA A 72 0.57 -14.30 -8.53
CA ALA A 72 -0.51 -13.51 -7.95
C ALA A 72 -0.03 -12.64 -6.79
N GLN A 73 0.86 -13.16 -5.93
CA GLN A 73 1.50 -12.38 -4.86
C GLN A 73 2.34 -11.23 -5.42
N ALA A 74 3.20 -11.49 -6.41
CA ALA A 74 3.99 -10.47 -7.07
C ALA A 74 3.11 -9.45 -7.82
N GLY A 75 2.06 -9.92 -8.48
CA GLY A 75 1.08 -9.06 -9.17
C GLY A 75 0.35 -8.11 -8.21
N ALA A 76 0.02 -8.56 -7.00
CA ALA A 76 -0.54 -7.70 -5.96
C ALA A 76 0.41 -6.58 -5.56
N VAL A 77 1.70 -6.88 -5.33
CA VAL A 77 2.73 -5.88 -5.03
C VAL A 77 2.86 -4.88 -6.18
N GLU A 78 2.92 -5.37 -7.42
CA GLU A 78 3.12 -4.52 -8.58
C GLU A 78 1.93 -3.60 -8.85
N LYS A 79 0.71 -4.08 -8.62
CA LYS A 79 -0.50 -3.27 -8.69
C LYS A 79 -0.46 -2.07 -7.73
N VAL A 80 -0.02 -2.29 -6.48
CA VAL A 80 0.13 -1.21 -5.50
C VAL A 80 1.31 -0.29 -5.87
N ARG A 81 2.43 -0.85 -6.35
CA ARG A 81 3.58 -0.08 -6.85
C ARG A 81 3.20 0.88 -7.97
N HIS A 82 2.46 0.41 -8.97
CA HIS A 82 1.95 1.25 -10.06
C HIS A 82 1.03 2.37 -9.54
N THR A 83 0.13 2.05 -8.60
CA THR A 83 -0.73 3.07 -8.00
C THR A 83 0.09 4.16 -7.28
N LEU A 84 1.16 3.78 -6.56
CA LEU A 84 2.07 4.75 -5.96
C LEU A 84 2.78 5.61 -7.02
N ALA A 85 3.24 5.00 -8.12
CA ALA A 85 3.87 5.72 -9.22
C ALA A 85 2.92 6.76 -9.84
N ASP A 86 1.66 6.40 -10.10
CA ASP A 86 0.64 7.31 -10.64
C ASP A 86 0.37 8.50 -9.69
N LEU A 87 0.50 8.27 -8.39
CA LEU A 87 0.37 9.28 -7.34
C LEU A 87 1.63 10.15 -7.15
N GLY A 88 2.68 9.91 -7.95
CA GLY A 88 3.91 10.69 -7.98
C GLY A 88 5.04 10.14 -7.13
N CYS A 89 4.94 8.90 -6.65
CA CYS A 89 6.04 8.22 -5.98
C CYS A 89 7.16 7.94 -6.99
N ARG A 90 8.41 8.18 -6.58
CA ARG A 90 9.59 8.11 -7.48
C ARG A 90 10.43 6.87 -7.26
N HIS A 91 10.43 6.34 -6.04
CA HIS A 91 11.23 5.19 -5.67
C HIS A 91 10.44 4.27 -4.77
N THR A 92 10.54 2.97 -5.01
CA THR A 92 9.86 1.95 -4.22
C THR A 92 10.81 0.81 -3.91
N ASP A 93 10.64 0.21 -2.74
CA ASP A 93 11.39 -0.95 -2.27
C ASP A 93 10.44 -1.90 -1.56
N VAL A 94 10.70 -3.21 -1.58
CA VAL A 94 9.78 -4.21 -1.04
C VAL A 94 10.51 -5.30 -0.28
N ILE A 95 9.95 -5.68 0.86
CA ILE A 95 10.35 -6.87 1.62
C ILE A 95 9.12 -7.73 1.90
N GLU A 96 9.34 -9.02 2.14
CA GLU A 96 8.32 -9.88 2.75
C GLU A 96 8.11 -9.46 4.22
N SER A 97 6.85 -9.45 4.66
CA SER A 97 6.51 -9.23 6.07
C SER A 97 7.09 -10.35 6.94
N PRO A 98 7.69 -10.05 8.10
CA PRO A 98 8.23 -11.07 9.00
C PRO A 98 7.14 -11.94 9.64
N ILE A 99 5.88 -11.50 9.56
CA ILE A 99 4.71 -12.22 10.06
C ILE A 99 3.75 -12.52 8.91
N ARG A 100 3.08 -13.67 9.01
CA ARG A 100 2.00 -14.04 8.10
C ARG A 100 0.68 -13.42 8.56
N GLY A 101 -0.20 -13.11 7.62
CA GLY A 101 -1.56 -12.69 7.91
C GLY A 101 -2.35 -13.79 8.64
N ALA A 102 -3.51 -13.42 9.20
CA ALA A 102 -4.32 -14.30 10.08
C ALA A 102 -4.63 -15.69 9.52
N GLU A 103 -4.75 -15.83 8.20
CA GLU A 103 -5.05 -17.11 7.51
C GLU A 103 -3.80 -17.77 6.90
N GLY A 104 -2.60 -17.28 7.24
CA GLY A 104 -1.32 -17.79 6.72
C GLY A 104 -0.87 -17.19 5.39
N ASN A 105 -1.55 -16.13 4.91
CA ASN A 105 -1.14 -15.38 3.74
C ASN A 105 0.26 -14.76 3.93
N ARG A 106 1.09 -14.83 2.89
CA ARG A 106 2.32 -14.02 2.79
C ARG A 106 1.91 -12.60 2.45
N GLU A 107 2.44 -11.64 3.19
CA GLU A 107 2.17 -10.21 3.04
C GLU A 107 3.50 -9.50 2.81
N PHE A 108 3.46 -8.29 2.24
CA PHE A 108 4.67 -7.59 1.80
C PHE A 108 4.64 -6.15 2.27
N LEU A 109 5.76 -5.65 2.77
CA LEU A 109 5.93 -4.24 3.11
C LEU A 109 6.51 -3.52 1.90
N LEU A 110 5.70 -2.68 1.26
CA LEU A 110 6.10 -1.84 0.14
C LEU A 110 6.38 -0.41 0.63
N LEU A 111 7.65 -0.02 0.61
CA LEU A 111 8.08 1.35 0.82
C LEU A 111 7.91 2.16 -0.47
N GLY A 112 7.36 3.36 -0.37
CA GLY A 112 7.36 4.39 -1.41
C GLY A 112 7.99 5.68 -0.90
N LYS A 113 8.84 6.31 -1.71
CA LYS A 113 9.46 7.62 -1.46
C LYS A 113 9.07 8.59 -2.58
N PHE A 114 8.59 9.77 -2.21
CA PHE A 114 8.13 10.82 -3.12
C PHE A 114 9.22 11.86 -3.41
#